data_AF-A0AAV0XYU8-F1
#
_entry.id   AF-A0AAV0XYU8-F1
#
_cell.length_a   1.000
_cell.length_b   1.000
_cell.length_c   1.000
_cell.angle_alpha   90.00
_cell.angle_beta   90.00
_cell.angle_gamma   90.00
#
_symmetry.space_group_name_H-M   'P 1'
#
loop_
_entity.id
_entity.type
_entity.pdbx_description
1 polymer ?
#
loop_
_entity_poly.entity_id
_entity_poly.type
_entity_poly.pdbx_seq_one_letter_code
_entity_poly.pdbx_strand_id
1 'polypeptide(L)'
;MSSFRAAIREAINCCFNYNVLSNFSYKGKTKNKFTDLKLFMVVYEALSGFRKTPFDEKQFHTVADNYTRHAPKTICIDKVDG
;
A
#
# COMPACT_ATOMS: atom_id res chain seq x y z
N MET A 1 -16.45 -3.45 7.14
CA MET A 1 -15.09 -3.54 6.54
C MET A 1 -14.13 -4.02 7.62
N SER A 2 -13.29 -5.04 7.37
CA SER A 2 -12.32 -5.47 8.39
C SER A 2 -11.26 -4.39 8.61
N SER A 3 -10.90 -4.15 9.87
CA SER A 3 -9.88 -3.16 10.29
C SER A 3 -8.55 -3.34 9.54
N PHE A 4 -8.18 -4.58 9.22
CA PHE A 4 -6.91 -4.89 8.57
C PHE A 4 -6.81 -4.37 7.12
N ARG A 5 -7.88 -4.48 6.32
CA ARG A 5 -7.87 -3.94 4.95
C ARG A 5 -7.69 -2.42 4.91
N ALA A 6 -8.31 -1.72 5.86
CA ALA A 6 -8.15 -0.28 6.01
C ALA A 6 -6.73 0.09 6.44
N ALA A 7 -6.18 -0.63 7.44
CA ALA A 7 -4.82 -0.43 7.91
C ALA A 7 -3.77 -0.60 6.80
N ILE A 8 -3.93 -1.59 5.90
CA ILE A 8 -3.02 -1.78 4.76
C ILE A 8 -3.02 -0.56 3.83
N ARG A 9 -4.19 -0.04 3.50
CA ARG A 9 -4.32 1.13 2.60
C ARG A 9 -3.74 2.38 3.24
N GLU A 10 -4.03 2.59 4.52
CA GLU A 10 -3.54 3.75 5.25
C GLU A 10 -2.02 3.72 5.41
N ALA A 11 -1.45 2.56 5.76
CA ALA A 11 0.00 2.41 5.82
C ALA A 11 0.68 2.70 4.47
N ILE A 12 0.08 2.26 3.35
CA ILE A 12 0.58 2.61 2.02
C ILE A 12 0.48 4.12 1.75
N ASN A 13 -0.62 4.78 2.14
CA ASN A 13 -0.77 6.23 1.99
C ASN A 13 0.23 7.03 2.83
N CYS A 14 0.52 6.59 4.06
CA CYS A 14 1.51 7.23 4.91
C CYS A 14 2.92 7.14 4.31
N CYS A 15 3.23 6.05 3.61
CA CYS A 15 4.57 5.83 3.05
C CYS A 15 4.75 6.40 1.63
N PHE A 16 3.68 6.61 0.87
CA PHE A 16 3.79 6.98 -0.53
C PHE A 16 2.72 7.98 -0.98
N ASN A 17 3.16 8.97 -1.75
CA ASN A 17 2.23 9.80 -2.52
C ASN A 17 1.82 9.10 -3.83
N TYR A 18 0.74 9.59 -4.44
CA TYR A 18 0.21 9.03 -5.69
C TYR A 18 1.22 9.09 -6.85
N ASN A 19 1.92 10.21 -7.00
CA ASN A 19 2.87 10.41 -8.10
C ASN A 19 3.94 9.31 -8.09
N VAL A 20 4.46 8.96 -6.92
CA VAL A 20 5.37 7.83 -6.74
C VAL A 20 4.65 6.51 -7.02
N LEU A 21 3.54 6.20 -6.32
CA LEU A 21 2.82 4.92 -6.47
C LEU A 21 2.42 4.60 -7.91
N SER A 22 2.04 5.61 -8.69
CA SER A 22 1.60 5.46 -10.07
C SER A 22 2.66 4.87 -11.00
N ASN A 23 3.95 4.96 -10.63
CA ASN A 23 5.08 4.38 -11.37
C ASN A 23 5.34 2.91 -11.04
N PHE A 24 4.62 2.34 -10.07
CA PHE A 24 4.81 0.97 -9.61
C PHE A 24 3.60 0.08 -9.92
N SER A 25 3.87 -1.22 -9.98
CA SER A 25 2.85 -2.27 -9.94
C SER A 25 3.32 -3.36 -9.00
N TYR A 26 2.40 -4.11 -8.42
CA TYR A 26 2.74 -5.10 -7.40
C TYR A 26 3.82 -6.10 -7.84
N LYS A 27 3.67 -6.68 -9.05
CA LYS A 27 4.58 -7.69 -9.59
C LYS A 27 5.62 -7.18 -10.60
N GLY A 28 5.49 -5.94 -11.07
CA GLY A 28 6.46 -5.31 -11.97
C GLY A 28 6.56 -5.91 -13.38
N LYS A 29 5.54 -5.72 -14.24
CA LYS A 29 5.64 -6.13 -15.66
C LYS A 29 5.98 -4.97 -16.59
N THR A 30 5.14 -3.94 -16.58
CA THR A 30 5.30 -2.72 -17.39
C THR A 30 5.68 -1.50 -16.56
N LYS A 31 5.62 -1.64 -15.22
CA LYS A 31 5.95 -0.64 -14.22
C LYS A 31 7.00 -1.21 -13.29
N ASN A 32 7.65 -0.35 -12.50
CA ASN A 32 8.58 -0.79 -11.47
C ASN A 32 7.88 -1.70 -10.45
N LYS A 33 8.62 -2.65 -9.88
CA LYS A 33 8.06 -3.63 -8.94
C LYS A 33 7.90 -3.03 -7.55
N PHE A 34 6.67 -2.93 -7.07
CA PHE A 34 6.34 -2.32 -5.77
C PHE A 34 6.97 -3.08 -4.60
N THR A 35 6.97 -4.41 -4.66
CA THR A 35 7.50 -5.26 -3.58
C THR A 35 9.01 -5.16 -3.41
N ASP A 36 9.72 -4.55 -4.38
CA ASP A 36 11.18 -4.37 -4.30
C ASP A 36 11.56 -3.07 -3.56
N LEU A 37 10.57 -2.24 -3.21
CA LEU A 37 10.80 -1.03 -2.44
C LEU A 37 11.06 -1.36 -0.97
N LYS A 38 12.09 -0.76 -0.39
CA LYS A 38 12.33 -0.85 1.07
C LYS A 38 11.13 -0.37 1.88
N LEU A 39 10.40 0.63 1.38
CA LEU A 39 9.16 1.11 2.01
C LEU A 39 8.03 0.08 1.99
N PHE A 40 7.97 -0.82 1.00
CA PHE A 40 7.04 -1.95 1.04
C PHE A 40 7.37 -2.86 2.22
N MET A 41 8.65 -3.15 2.47
CA MET A 41 9.06 -3.94 3.63
C MET A 41 8.68 -3.25 4.95
N VAL A 42 8.79 -1.92 5.04
CA VAL A 42 8.36 -1.18 6.24
C VAL A 42 6.86 -1.38 6.50
N VAL A 43 6.01 -1.21 5.47
CA VAL A 43 4.56 -1.44 5.58
C VAL A 43 4.26 -2.90 5.96
N TYR A 44 4.98 -3.84 5.35
CA TYR A 44 4.88 -5.26 5.68
C TYR A 44 5.23 -5.48 7.15
N GLU A 45 6.42 -5.14 7.62
CA GLU A 45 6.82 -5.37 9.01
C GLU A 45 5.92 -4.66 10.04
N ALA A 46 5.52 -3.41 9.77
CA ALA A 46 4.64 -2.64 10.66
C ALA A 46 3.28 -3.31 10.92
N LEU A 47 2.77 -4.08 9.96
CA LEU A 47 1.49 -4.79 10.06
C LEU A 47 1.64 -6.27 10.42
N SER A 48 2.82 -6.74 10.81
CA SER A 48 3.09 -8.15 11.15
C SER A 48 2.15 -8.69 12.20
N GLY A 49 1.78 -7.88 13.20
CA GLY A 49 0.81 -8.25 14.23
C GLY A 49 -0.59 -8.60 13.71
N PHE A 50 -0.95 -8.18 12.50
CA PHE A 50 -2.23 -8.52 11.84
C PHE A 50 -2.12 -9.73 10.90
N ARG A 51 -0.91 -10.17 10.54
CA ARG A 51 -0.67 -11.28 9.60
C ARG A 51 -0.34 -12.58 10.32
N LYS A 52 -1.31 -13.10 11.07
CA LYS A 52 -1.10 -14.29 11.92
C LYS A 52 -1.35 -15.60 11.20
N THR A 53 -2.09 -15.56 10.09
CA THR A 53 -2.50 -16.75 9.33
C THR A 53 -2.17 -16.63 7.85
N PRO A 54 -2.11 -17.75 7.11
CA PRO A 54 -1.97 -17.72 5.65
C PRO A 54 -3.08 -16.92 4.95
N PHE A 55 -4.28 -16.86 5.56
CA PHE A 55 -5.38 -16.05 5.05
C PHE A 55 -5.07 -14.55 5.17
N ASP A 56 -4.49 -14.13 6.29
CA ASP A 56 -4.11 -12.72 6.51
C ASP A 56 -2.98 -12.31 5.56
N GLU A 57 -2.00 -13.19 5.33
CA GLU A 57 -0.94 -12.97 4.34
C GLU A 57 -1.51 -12.79 2.93
N LYS A 58 -2.40 -13.71 2.52
CA LYS A 58 -3.11 -13.58 1.24
C LYS A 58 -3.92 -12.28 1.17
N GLN A 59 -4.57 -11.89 2.26
CA GLN A 59 -5.33 -10.65 2.33
C GLN A 59 -4.43 -9.42 2.18
N PHE A 60 -3.27 -9.40 2.85
CA PHE A 60 -2.29 -8.31 2.73
C PHE A 60 -1.87 -8.11 1.28
N HIS A 61 -1.36 -9.16 0.64
CA HIS A 61 -0.90 -9.09 -0.74
C HIS A 61 -2.01 -8.70 -1.72
N THR A 62 -3.22 -9.24 -1.52
CA THR A 62 -4.38 -8.92 -2.36
C THR A 62 -4.78 -7.45 -2.25
N VAL A 63 -4.80 -6.89 -1.04
CA VAL A 63 -5.16 -5.49 -0.83
C VAL A 63 -4.07 -4.57 -1.35
N ALA A 64 -2.80 -4.85 -1.07
CA ALA A 64 -1.68 -4.05 -1.56
C ALA A 64 -1.61 -4.04 -3.09
N ASP A 65 -1.81 -5.20 -3.75
CA ASP A 65 -1.87 -5.28 -5.21
C ASP A 65 -3.04 -4.48 -5.79
N ASN A 66 -4.25 -4.69 -5.27
CA ASN A 66 -5.41 -3.95 -5.73
C ASN A 66 -5.27 -2.44 -5.50
N TYR A 67 -4.71 -2.04 -4.37
CA TYR A 67 -4.53 -0.64 -4.03
C TYR A 67 -3.49 0.04 -4.91
N THR A 68 -2.35 -0.61 -5.15
CA THR A 68 -1.32 -0.07 -6.07
C THR A 68 -1.79 -0.01 -7.52
N ARG A 69 -2.63 -0.95 -7.96
CA ARG A 69 -3.24 -0.95 -9.30
C ARG A 69 -4.24 0.18 -9.49
N HIS A 70 -5.03 0.48 -8.46
CA HIS A 70 -6.09 1.50 -8.47
C HIS A 70 -5.73 2.67 -7.58
N ALA A 71 -4.43 3.01 -7.48
CA ALA A 71 -3.97 4.05 -6.58
C ALA A 71 -4.85 5.30 -6.80
N PRO A 72 -5.57 5.78 -5.78
CA PRO A 72 -6.47 6.90 -5.96
C PRO A 72 -5.63 8.09 -6.41
N LYS A 73 -6.08 8.79 -7.46
CA LYS A 73 -5.55 10.11 -7.80
C LYS A 73 -5.90 11.03 -6.65
N THR A 74 -5.13 10.99 -5.57
CA THR A 74 -5.27 11.97 -4.50
C THR A 74 -4.71 13.26 -5.06
N ILE A 75 -5.61 14.17 -5.45
CA ILE A 75 -5.27 15.58 -5.61
C ILE A 75 -4.72 15.98 -4.24
N CYS A 76 -3.47 16.45 -4.18
CA CYS A 76 -2.90 16.99 -2.95
C CYS A 76 -3.83 18.12 -2.49
N ILE A 77 -4.67 17.85 -1.49
CA ILE A 77 -5.28 18.93 -0.73
C ILE A 77 -4.29 19.13 0.40
N ASP A 78 -3.31 20.00 0.15
CA ASP A 78 -2.50 20.56 1.21
C ASP A 78 -3.49 21.21 2.19
N LYS A 79 -3.79 20.53 3.29
CA LYS A 79 -4.40 21.21 4.43
C LYS A 79 -3.31 22.09 5.02
N VAL A 80 -3.21 23.30 4.45
CA VAL A 80 -2.62 24.44 5.15
C VAL A 80 -3.69 24.87 6.14
N ASP A 81 -3.63 24.32 7.35
CA ASP A 81 -4.39 24.86 8.46
C ASP A 81 -3.74 26.21 8.84
N GLY A 82 -4.49 27.29 8.59
CA GLY A 82 -4.17 28.64 9.05
C GLY A 82 -4.69 28.93 10.44
#